data_AF-A0ABD5CIB8-F1
#
_entry.id   AF-A0ABD5CIB8-F1
#
_cell.length_a   1.000
_cell.length_b   1.000
_cell.length_c   1.000
_cell.angle_alpha   90.00
_cell.angle_beta   90.00
_cell.angle_gamma   90.00
#
_symmetry.space_group_name_H-M   'P 1'
#
loop_
_entity.id
_entity.type
_entity.pdbx_description
1 polymer ?
#
loop_
_entity_poly.entity_id
_entity_poly.type
_entity_poly.pdbx_seq_one_letter_code
_entity_poly.pdbx_strand_id
1 'polypeptide(L)'
;MELVNQTGFDPVDAGSLAESWRQQPSTPAYCCDYDADAMRKALAAAAPGIAPRIRDRLPEVFASLGPNPTHADIVAANRATNIVAGKPAS
;
A
#
# COMPACT_ATOMS: atom_id res chain seq x y z
N MET A 1 3.92 17.53 -16.29
CA MET A 1 4.57 16.33 -15.71
C MET A 1 5.83 15.92 -16.47
N GLU A 2 6.54 16.85 -17.12
CA GLU A 2 7.70 16.52 -17.96
C GLU A 2 8.86 15.93 -17.16
N LEU A 3 9.17 16.52 -15.99
CA LEU A 3 10.25 16.03 -15.11
C LEU A 3 10.01 14.59 -14.63
N VAL A 4 8.79 14.24 -14.24
CA VAL A 4 8.46 12.89 -13.75
C VAL A 4 8.50 11.87 -14.89
N ASN A 5 8.02 12.25 -16.07
CA ASN A 5 8.07 11.38 -17.24
C ASN A 5 9.52 11.12 -17.69
N GLN A 6 10.39 12.13 -17.61
CA GLN A 6 11.82 11.99 -17.92
C GLN A 6 12.56 11.06 -16.95
N THR A 7 12.09 10.93 -15.71
CA THR A 7 12.64 9.96 -14.74
C THR A 7 12.06 8.55 -14.89
N GLY A 8 11.11 8.34 -15.81
CA GLY A 8 10.53 7.04 -16.11
C GLY A 8 9.46 6.57 -15.12
N PHE A 9 8.86 7.48 -14.36
CA PHE A 9 7.78 7.16 -13.43
C PHE A 9 6.43 7.66 -13.94
N ASP A 10 5.37 6.93 -13.60
CA ASP A 10 3.99 7.35 -13.84
C ASP A 10 3.44 8.07 -12.60
N PRO A 11 3.15 9.38 -12.66
CA PRO A 11 2.61 10.09 -11.51
C PRO A 11 1.14 9.72 -11.26
N VAL A 12 0.79 9.61 -9.98
CA VAL A 12 -0.60 9.43 -9.52
C VAL A 12 -0.98 10.62 -8.66
N ASP A 13 -2.05 11.31 -9.03
CA ASP A 13 -2.70 12.27 -8.14
C ASP A 13 -3.45 11.51 -7.04
N ALA A 14 -2.99 11.69 -5.81
CA ALA A 14 -3.58 11.04 -4.64
C ALA A 14 -4.63 11.91 -3.92
N GLY A 15 -4.98 13.06 -4.50
CA GLY A 15 -6.01 13.96 -4.01
C GLY A 15 -5.48 15.00 -3.02
N SER A 16 -6.38 15.52 -2.19
CA SER A 16 -6.08 16.61 -1.25
C SER A 16 -5.19 16.16 -0.10
N LEU A 17 -4.57 17.13 0.59
CA LEU A 17 -3.80 16.85 1.81
C LEU A 17 -4.64 16.17 2.90
N ALA A 18 -5.93 16.48 2.99
CA ALA A 18 -6.84 15.81 3.92
C ALA A 18 -7.02 14.31 3.60
N GLU A 19 -6.75 13.87 2.38
CA GLU A 19 -6.79 12.45 1.96
C GLU A 19 -5.42 11.77 1.99
N SER A 20 -4.35 12.49 2.37
CA SER A 20 -2.98 11.95 2.39
C SER A 20 -2.80 10.77 3.36
N TRP A 21 -3.69 10.63 4.35
CA TRP A 21 -3.69 9.48 5.27
C TRP A 21 -3.85 8.13 4.53
N ARG A 22 -4.44 8.13 3.33
CA ARG A 22 -4.61 6.91 2.50
C ARG A 22 -3.30 6.29 2.04
N GLN A 23 -2.18 7.03 2.15
CA GLN A 23 -0.83 6.61 1.76
C GLN A 23 0.08 6.26 2.95
N GLN A 24 -0.47 6.19 4.17
CA GLN A 24 0.31 5.97 5.38
C GLN A 24 0.49 4.48 5.69
N PRO A 25 1.42 4.08 6.58
CA PRO A 25 1.53 2.70 7.01
C PRO A 25 0.18 2.11 7.42
N SER A 26 0.00 0.82 7.18
CA SER A 26 -1.25 0.09 7.47
C SER A 26 -2.45 0.49 6.59
N THR A 27 -2.23 1.12 5.43
CA THR A 27 -3.25 1.35 4.38
C THR A 27 -2.87 0.64 3.07
N PRO A 28 -3.83 0.40 2.15
CA PRO A 28 -3.60 -0.45 0.99
C PRO A 28 -2.51 0.01 0.02
N ALA A 29 -2.24 1.32 -0.07
CA ALA A 29 -1.24 1.88 -0.98
C ALA A 29 0.20 1.74 -0.49
N TYR A 30 0.40 1.41 0.79
CA TYR A 30 1.70 1.55 1.44
C TYR A 30 2.65 0.39 1.10
N CYS A 31 3.80 0.73 0.48
CA CYS A 31 4.91 -0.19 0.19
C CYS A 31 4.48 -1.47 -0.56
N CYS A 32 3.72 -1.28 -1.64
CA CYS A 32 3.13 -2.37 -2.43
C CYS A 32 3.63 -2.44 -3.88
N ASP A 33 4.58 -1.61 -4.31
CA ASP A 33 5.16 -1.59 -5.67
C ASP A 33 4.09 -1.72 -6.78
N TYR A 34 3.06 -0.89 -6.70
CA TYR A 34 2.00 -0.86 -7.68
C TYR A 34 2.37 0.00 -8.87
N ASP A 35 1.88 -0.38 -10.05
CA ASP A 35 1.75 0.54 -11.17
C ASP A 35 0.72 1.64 -10.87
N ALA A 36 0.60 2.63 -11.76
CA ALA A 36 -0.28 3.77 -11.55
C ALA A 36 -1.76 3.38 -11.38
N ASP A 37 -2.23 2.34 -12.08
CA ASP A 37 -3.64 1.93 -12.04
C ASP A 37 -3.97 1.14 -10.77
N ALA A 38 -3.09 0.24 -10.36
CA ALA A 38 -3.20 -0.45 -9.08
C ALA A 38 -3.05 0.52 -7.90
N MET A 39 -2.17 1.52 -8.00
CA MET A 39 -2.02 2.57 -6.98
C MET A 39 -3.31 3.37 -6.81
N ARG A 40 -3.96 3.80 -7.91
CA ARG A 40 -5.27 4.49 -7.85
C ARG A 40 -6.33 3.65 -7.14
N LYS A 41 -6.40 2.35 -7.42
CA LYS A 41 -7.33 1.42 -6.76
C LYS A 41 -7.01 1.27 -5.28
N ALA A 42 -5.73 1.16 -4.92
CA ALA A 42 -5.30 1.03 -3.53
C ALA A 42 -5.61 2.28 -2.70
N LEU A 43 -5.36 3.47 -3.25
CA LEU A 43 -5.76 4.74 -2.65
C LEU A 43 -7.28 4.83 -2.44
N ALA A 44 -8.07 4.39 -3.41
CA ALA A 44 -9.52 4.42 -3.33
C ALA A 44 -10.08 3.44 -2.27
N ALA A 45 -9.40 2.33 -2.01
CA ALA A 45 -9.84 1.31 -1.07
C ALA A 45 -9.45 1.57 0.40
N ALA A 46 -8.63 2.58 0.66
CA ALA A 46 -8.32 2.99 2.02
C ALA A 46 -9.59 3.44 2.76
N ALA A 47 -9.80 2.91 3.97
CA ALA A 47 -10.98 3.19 4.79
C ALA A 47 -10.57 3.80 6.15
N PRO A 48 -11.20 4.89 6.60
CA PRO A 48 -10.90 5.49 7.89
C PRO A 48 -11.08 4.50 9.05
N GLY A 49 -10.20 4.57 10.06
CA GLY A 49 -10.28 3.74 11.26
C GLY A 49 -9.82 2.28 11.11
N ILE A 50 -9.46 1.83 9.90
CA ILE A 50 -8.94 0.47 9.68
C ILE A 50 -7.44 0.38 10.00
N ALA A 51 -6.65 1.40 9.64
CA ALA A 51 -5.20 1.41 9.81
C ALA A 51 -4.72 1.10 11.24
N PRO A 52 -5.33 1.62 12.33
CA PRO A 52 -4.93 1.27 13.70
C PRO A 52 -5.05 -0.24 13.99
N ARG A 53 -6.12 -0.88 13.49
CA ARG A 53 -6.36 -2.32 13.70
C ARG A 53 -5.33 -3.19 12.97
N ILE A 54 -4.93 -2.77 11.78
CA ILE A 54 -3.88 -3.46 11.02
C ILE A 54 -2.53 -3.25 11.72
N ARG A 55 -2.22 -2.02 12.11
CA ARG A 55 -0.98 -1.68 12.83
C ARG A 55 -0.79 -2.58 14.05
N ASP A 56 -1.85 -2.80 14.83
CA ASP A 56 -1.78 -3.62 16.04
C ASP A 56 -1.44 -5.10 15.74
N ARG A 57 -1.67 -5.58 14.51
CA ARG A 57 -1.34 -6.93 14.05
C ARG A 57 -0.01 -7.04 13.31
N LEU A 58 0.59 -5.92 12.89
CA LEU A 58 1.85 -5.93 12.13
C LEU A 58 3.00 -6.68 12.82
N PRO A 59 3.16 -6.64 14.16
CA PRO A 59 4.21 -7.44 14.82
C PRO A 59 4.09 -8.94 14.55
N GLU A 60 2.87 -9.49 14.51
CA GLU A 60 2.62 -10.90 14.21
C GLU A 60 2.95 -11.22 12.74
N VAL A 61 2.56 -10.33 11.83
CA VAL A 61 2.88 -10.44 10.40
C VAL A 61 4.39 -10.46 10.19
N PHE A 62 5.12 -9.49 10.73
CA PHE A 62 6.58 -9.43 10.55
C PHE A 62 7.30 -10.58 11.23
N ALA A 63 6.84 -11.02 12.41
CA ALA A 63 7.40 -12.21 13.05
C ALA A 63 7.27 -13.46 12.16
N SER A 64 6.17 -13.59 11.42
CA SER A 64 5.94 -14.72 10.50
C SER A 64 6.87 -14.75 9.28
N LEU A 65 7.49 -13.62 8.92
CA LEU A 65 8.40 -13.53 7.77
C LEU A 65 9.84 -13.99 8.09
N GLY A 66 10.16 -14.23 9.37
CA GLY A 66 11.50 -14.60 9.80
C GLY A 66 12.48 -13.41 9.86
N PRO A 67 13.77 -13.67 10.16
CA PRO A 67 14.72 -12.61 10.53
C PRO A 67 15.21 -11.74 9.36
N ASN A 68 15.13 -12.25 8.11
CA ASN A 68 15.64 -11.57 6.92
C ASN A 68 14.68 -11.75 5.74
N PRO A 69 13.49 -11.12 5.77
CA PRO A 69 12.57 -11.16 4.64
C PRO A 69 13.17 -10.48 3.42
N THR A 70 12.89 -11.02 2.24
CA THR A 70 13.22 -10.34 0.98
C THR A 70 12.29 -9.15 0.75
N HIS A 71 12.66 -8.26 -0.16
CA HIS A 71 11.76 -7.18 -0.61
C HIS A 71 10.42 -7.71 -1.13
N ALA A 72 10.45 -8.82 -1.88
CA ALA A 72 9.24 -9.47 -2.39
C ALA A 72 8.34 -9.99 -1.25
N ASP A 73 8.93 -10.52 -0.18
CA ASP A 73 8.17 -10.97 1.00
C ASP A 73 7.47 -9.80 1.69
N ILE A 74 8.16 -8.66 1.83
CA ILE A 74 7.58 -7.44 2.42
C ILE A 74 6.44 -6.89 1.56
N VAL A 75 6.63 -6.81 0.23
CA VAL A 75 5.58 -6.37 -0.70
C VAL A 75 4.37 -7.32 -0.63
N ALA A 76 4.61 -8.63 -0.64
CA ALA A 76 3.53 -9.63 -0.52
C ALA A 76 2.79 -9.50 0.83
N ALA A 77 3.50 -9.33 1.93
CA ALA A 77 2.92 -9.13 3.26
C ALA A 77 2.08 -7.85 3.34
N ASN A 78 2.56 -6.73 2.81
CA ASN A 78 1.81 -5.47 2.77
C ASN A 78 0.53 -5.60 1.94
N ARG A 79 0.62 -6.20 0.74
CA ARG A 79 -0.54 -6.44 -0.13
C ARG A 79 -1.58 -7.35 0.53
N ALA A 80 -1.13 -8.39 1.23
CA ALA A 80 -2.02 -9.34 1.91
C ALA A 80 -2.66 -8.75 3.19
N THR A 81 -1.92 -7.90 3.92
CA THR A 81 -2.37 -7.34 5.20
C THR A 81 -3.30 -6.14 5.01
N ASN A 82 -2.96 -5.25 4.07
CA ASN A 82 -3.65 -3.99 3.85
C ASN A 82 -4.78 -4.12 2.82
N ILE A 83 -5.62 -5.15 2.96
CA ILE A 83 -6.59 -5.55 1.91
C ILE A 83 -7.37 -4.35 1.37
N VAL A 84 -7.21 -4.15 0.05
CA VAL A 84 -8.12 -3.37 -0.80
C VAL A 84 -9.47 -4.05 -0.71
N ALA A 85 -10.48 -3.43 -0.08
CA ALA A 85 -11.82 -4.01 -0.03
C ALA A 85 -12.36 -4.22 -1.45
N GLY A 86 -12.32 -5.47 -1.95
CA GLY A 86 -12.87 -5.83 -3.26
C GLY A 86 -12.09 -6.91 -4.03
N LYS A 87 -12.27 -8.17 -3.61
CA LYS A 87 -12.00 -9.43 -4.35
C LYS A 87 -10.54 -9.93 -4.42
N PRO A 88 -10.28 -11.24 -4.19
CA PRO A 88 -8.97 -11.82 -4.43
C PRO A 88 -8.70 -11.87 -5.94
N ALA A 89 -7.50 -11.45 -6.36
CA ALA A 89 -7.02 -11.69 -7.71
C ALA A 89 -6.76 -13.21 -7.86
N SER A 90 -7.39 -13.79 -8.88
CA SER A 90 -7.14 -15.16 -9.34
C SER A 90 -5.70 -15.36 -9.79
#